data_AF-A0A4R6UN69-F1
#
_entry.id   AF-A0A4R6UN69-F1
#
_cell.length_a   1.000
_cell.length_b   1.000
_cell.length_c   1.000
_cell.angle_alpha   90.00
_cell.angle_beta   90.00
_cell.angle_gamma   90.00
#
_symmetry.space_group_name_H-M   'P 1'
#
loop_
_entity.id
_entity.type
_entity.pdbx_description
1 polymer ?
#
loop_
_entity_poly.entity_id
_entity_poly.type
_entity_poly.pdbx_seq_one_letter_code
_entity_poly.pdbx_strand_id
1 'polypeptide(L)'
;MRMMLGFLVLLFSTNAILACEGPEYRQFDFWLGQWTVYTADGKVAGENDISLREDGCVLQEQYVTAGGYKGESLNIYDKSRQRWHQTWVDNQGGLLQLDGGLQNGAMVLEGMAFIAPDTERLNRISWTPNADGSVRQHWQYQEPSGEWKTVFDGLYKRRQQ
;
A
#
# COMPACT_ATOMS: atom_id res chain seq x y z
N MET A 1 -63.45 9.02 -26.58
CA MET A 1 -62.48 7.91 -26.59
C MET A 1 -61.09 8.51 -26.36
N ARG A 2 -60.58 8.49 -25.13
CA ARG A 2 -59.25 9.04 -24.76
C ARG A 2 -58.32 7.85 -24.50
N MET A 3 -57.40 7.57 -25.43
CA MET A 3 -56.34 6.57 -25.21
C MET A 3 -55.27 7.17 -24.30
N MET A 4 -55.10 6.60 -23.11
CA MET A 4 -53.89 6.83 -22.31
C MET A 4 -52.80 5.89 -22.82
N LEU A 5 -51.73 6.44 -23.38
CA LEU A 5 -50.50 5.71 -23.69
C LEU A 5 -49.69 5.59 -22.39
N GLY A 6 -49.60 4.39 -21.82
CA GLY A 6 -48.73 4.10 -20.68
C GLY A 6 -47.28 4.00 -21.15
N PHE A 7 -46.42 4.90 -20.67
CA PHE A 7 -44.97 4.80 -20.85
C PHE A 7 -44.42 3.76 -19.86
N LEU A 8 -43.99 2.60 -20.37
CA LEU A 8 -43.25 1.62 -19.58
C LEU A 8 -41.77 2.06 -19.51
N VAL A 9 -41.34 2.56 -18.37
CA VAL A 9 -39.93 2.88 -18.10
C VAL A 9 -39.21 1.58 -17.73
N LEU A 10 -38.42 1.05 -18.66
CA LEU A 10 -37.48 -0.04 -18.40
C LEU A 10 -36.25 0.53 -17.68
N LEU A 11 -36.16 0.29 -16.38
CA LEU A 11 -34.95 0.56 -15.59
C LEU A 11 -33.92 -0.52 -15.93
N PHE A 12 -32.96 -0.20 -16.80
CA PHE A 12 -31.77 -1.02 -16.97
C PHE A 12 -30.82 -0.75 -15.81
N SER A 13 -30.72 -1.70 -14.88
CA SER A 13 -29.61 -1.72 -13.92
C SER A 13 -28.33 -2.05 -14.70
N THR A 14 -27.55 -1.03 -15.05
CA THR A 14 -26.18 -1.24 -15.46
C THR A 14 -25.42 -1.76 -14.25
N ASN A 15 -25.19 -3.07 -14.17
CA ASN A 15 -24.13 -3.61 -13.32
C ASN A 15 -22.83 -2.99 -13.85
N ALA A 16 -22.43 -1.87 -13.26
CA ALA A 16 -21.12 -1.31 -13.48
C ALA A 16 -20.13 -2.37 -13.02
N ILE A 17 -19.40 -2.97 -13.95
CA ILE A 17 -18.28 -3.83 -13.63
C ILE A 17 -17.25 -2.92 -12.99
N LEU A 18 -17.16 -2.93 -11.66
CA LEU A 18 -16.11 -2.22 -10.93
C LEU A 18 -14.76 -2.81 -11.37
N ALA A 19 -13.85 -1.95 -11.84
CA ALA A 19 -12.67 -2.37 -12.59
C ALA A 19 -11.66 -3.21 -11.77
N CYS A 20 -11.75 -3.15 -10.43
CA CYS A 20 -10.78 -3.72 -9.50
C CYS A 20 -11.43 -4.63 -8.44
N GLU A 21 -12.29 -5.56 -8.86
CA GLU A 21 -12.97 -6.52 -7.95
C GLU A 21 -12.32 -7.91 -7.89
N GLY A 22 -11.29 -8.18 -8.69
CA GLY A 22 -10.57 -9.46 -8.65
C GLY A 22 -9.86 -9.70 -7.29
N PRO A 23 -9.64 -10.96 -6.90
CA PRO A 23 -8.97 -11.28 -5.63
C PRO A 23 -7.58 -10.68 -5.53
N GLU A 24 -6.88 -10.49 -6.65
CA GLU A 24 -5.56 -9.89 -6.71
C GLU A 24 -5.53 -8.46 -6.18
N TYR A 25 -6.57 -7.66 -6.45
CA TYR A 25 -6.69 -6.27 -6.01
C TYR A 25 -6.92 -6.12 -4.50
N ARG A 26 -7.24 -7.23 -3.81
CA ARG A 26 -7.52 -7.27 -2.37
C ARG A 26 -6.43 -7.94 -1.55
N GLN A 27 -5.36 -8.40 -2.21
CA GLN A 27 -4.26 -9.11 -1.54
C GLN A 27 -3.55 -8.26 -0.47
N PHE A 28 -3.58 -6.93 -0.59
CA PHE A 28 -2.93 -6.02 0.35
C PHE A 28 -3.89 -5.41 1.40
N ASP A 29 -5.16 -5.82 1.40
CA ASP A 29 -6.21 -5.22 2.24
C ASP A 29 -5.98 -5.41 3.74
N PHE A 30 -5.14 -6.38 4.14
CA PHE A 30 -4.77 -6.57 5.54
C PHE A 30 -4.07 -5.35 6.15
N TRP A 31 -3.54 -4.44 5.32
CA TRP A 31 -2.89 -3.21 5.76
C TRP A 31 -3.85 -2.00 5.85
N LEU A 32 -5.06 -2.09 5.30
CA LEU A 32 -6.05 -1.01 5.31
C LEU A 32 -6.42 -0.59 6.73
N GLY A 33 -6.42 0.71 7.00
CA GLY A 33 -6.99 1.41 8.15
C GLY A 33 -5.96 2.28 8.88
N GLN A 34 -6.23 2.59 10.15
CA GLN A 34 -5.46 3.59 10.89
C GLN A 34 -4.55 2.96 11.93
N TRP A 35 -3.30 3.41 11.96
CA TRP A 35 -2.22 2.76 12.70
C TRP A 35 -1.37 3.76 13.49
N THR A 36 -0.96 3.33 14.68
CA THR A 36 0.26 3.85 15.33
C THR A 36 1.39 2.90 14.99
N VAL A 37 2.48 3.45 14.45
CA VAL A 37 3.66 2.69 14.04
C VAL A 37 4.71 2.77 15.12
N TYR A 38 5.24 1.61 15.52
CA TYR A 38 6.27 1.48 16.54
C TYR A 38 7.56 0.97 15.93
N THR A 39 8.71 1.45 16.41
CA THR A 39 10.03 0.89 16.12
C THR A 39 10.22 -0.45 16.84
N ALA A 40 11.23 -1.22 16.44
CA ALA A 40 11.59 -2.49 17.10
C ALA A 40 11.88 -2.37 18.61
N ASP A 41 12.34 -1.21 19.10
CA ASP A 41 12.55 -0.93 20.52
C ASP A 41 11.28 -0.40 21.25
N GLY A 42 10.13 -0.38 20.57
CA GLY A 42 8.83 -0.07 21.14
C GLY A 42 8.49 1.42 21.22
N LYS A 43 9.30 2.31 20.64
CA LYS A 43 8.99 3.74 20.57
C LYS A 43 8.00 4.02 19.43
N VAL A 44 7.21 5.08 19.57
CA VAL A 44 6.33 5.53 18.47
C VAL A 44 7.19 6.17 17.38
N ALA A 45 7.14 5.61 16.17
CA ALA A 45 7.76 6.17 14.97
C ALA A 45 6.87 7.23 14.32
N GLY A 46 5.56 6.98 14.26
CA GLY A 46 4.60 7.87 13.62
C GLY A 46 3.19 7.29 13.56
N GLU A 47 2.33 7.96 12.80
CA GLU A 47 0.97 7.54 12.51
C GLU A 47 0.82 7.28 11.02
N ASN A 48 -0.03 6.33 10.67
CA ASN A 48 -0.28 5.96 9.28
C ASN A 48 -1.77 5.73 9.02
N ASP A 49 -2.31 6.31 7.96
CA ASP A 49 -3.66 6.06 7.46
C ASP A 49 -3.59 5.40 6.09
N ILE A 50 -4.11 4.18 5.99
CA ILE A 50 -4.14 3.40 4.76
C ILE A 50 -5.59 3.21 4.33
N SER A 51 -5.94 3.66 3.14
CA SER A 51 -7.33 3.64 2.67
C SER A 51 -7.42 3.42 1.16
N LEU A 52 -8.60 2.96 0.72
CA LEU A 52 -8.87 2.76 -0.71
C LEU A 52 -9.26 4.08 -1.40
N ARG A 53 -8.85 4.22 -2.66
CA ARG A 53 -9.12 5.34 -3.57
C ARG A 53 -9.41 4.80 -4.98
N GLU A 54 -9.82 5.68 -5.89
CA GLU A 54 -10.13 5.38 -7.29
C GLU A 54 -11.01 4.11 -7.41
N ASP A 55 -12.16 4.14 -6.75
CA ASP A 55 -13.14 3.05 -6.74
C ASP A 55 -12.57 1.69 -6.29
N GLY A 56 -11.57 1.73 -5.39
CA GLY A 56 -10.92 0.56 -4.81
C GLY A 56 -9.70 0.05 -5.58
N CYS A 57 -9.31 0.70 -6.68
CA CYS A 57 -8.14 0.28 -7.46
C CYS A 57 -6.80 0.68 -6.82
N VAL A 58 -6.81 1.69 -5.97
CA VAL A 58 -5.61 2.25 -5.35
C VAL A 58 -5.72 2.13 -3.84
N LEU A 59 -4.67 1.59 -3.21
CA LEU A 59 -4.46 1.68 -1.77
C LEU A 59 -3.49 2.84 -1.53
N GLN A 60 -4.00 3.90 -0.92
CA GLN A 60 -3.23 5.10 -0.55
C GLN A 60 -2.80 5.01 0.91
N GLU A 61 -1.52 5.26 1.16
CA GLU A 61 -0.93 5.43 2.49
C GLU A 61 -0.67 6.90 2.75
N GLN A 62 -0.93 7.38 3.97
CA GLN A 62 -0.56 8.72 4.43
C GLN A 62 0.13 8.62 5.79
N TYR A 63 1.43 8.87 5.80
CA TYR A 63 2.30 8.73 6.96
C TYR A 63 2.74 10.08 7.50
N VAL A 64 2.71 10.24 8.82
CA VAL A 64 3.19 11.44 9.51
C VAL A 64 3.97 11.07 10.77
N THR A 65 4.97 11.88 11.12
CA THR A 65 5.70 11.77 12.40
C THR A 65 5.52 13.02 13.25
N ALA A 66 5.76 12.89 14.56
CA ALA A 66 5.75 14.03 15.48
C ALA A 66 6.80 15.10 15.12
N GLY A 67 7.88 14.71 14.42
CA GLY A 67 8.93 15.61 13.94
C GLY A 67 8.59 16.37 12.65
N GLY A 68 7.39 16.20 12.10
CA GLY A 68 6.94 16.89 10.90
C GLY A 68 7.36 16.25 9.57
N TYR A 69 8.00 15.08 9.60
CA TYR A 69 8.19 14.27 8.39
C TYR A 69 6.82 13.76 7.91
N LYS A 70 6.61 13.78 6.60
CA LYS A 70 5.39 13.32 5.96
C LYS A 70 5.72 12.59 4.67
N GLY A 71 5.04 11.48 4.42
CA GLY A 71 5.10 10.78 3.16
C GLY A 71 3.78 10.12 2.82
N GLU A 72 3.65 9.71 1.58
CA GLU A 72 2.51 8.94 1.10
C GLU A 72 2.97 7.90 0.08
N SER A 73 2.20 6.82 -0.03
CA SER A 73 2.36 5.88 -1.13
C SER A 73 1.06 5.60 -1.86
N LEU A 74 1.18 5.35 -3.16
CA LEU A 74 0.12 4.80 -4.00
C LEU A 74 0.49 3.37 -4.35
N ASN A 75 -0.41 2.44 -4.04
CA ASN A 75 -0.23 1.01 -4.23
C ASN A 75 -1.32 0.49 -5.15
N ILE A 76 -0.93 -0.17 -6.23
CA ILE A 76 -1.86 -0.73 -7.21
C ILE A 76 -1.50 -2.17 -7.55
N TYR A 77 -2.50 -2.98 -7.87
CA TYR A 77 -2.27 -4.17 -8.68
C TYR A 77 -2.28 -3.77 -10.16
N ASP A 78 -1.10 -3.69 -10.77
CA ASP A 78 -0.96 -3.40 -12.19
C ASP A 78 -1.42 -4.61 -13.01
N LYS A 79 -2.65 -4.55 -13.49
CA LYS A 79 -3.27 -5.58 -14.34
C LYS A 79 -2.43 -5.90 -15.59
N SER A 80 -1.75 -4.92 -16.17
CA SER A 80 -0.97 -5.12 -17.40
C SER A 80 0.29 -5.94 -17.16
N ARG A 81 0.91 -5.78 -15.98
CA ARG A 81 2.14 -6.49 -15.57
C ARG A 81 1.90 -7.63 -14.58
N GLN A 82 0.64 -7.82 -14.19
CA GLN A 82 0.14 -8.81 -13.24
C GLN A 82 0.93 -8.85 -11.92
N ARG A 83 1.23 -7.66 -11.37
CA ARG A 83 2.03 -7.51 -10.15
C ARG A 83 1.59 -6.30 -9.34
N TRP A 84 1.91 -6.29 -8.06
CA TRP A 84 1.75 -5.10 -7.23
C TRP A 84 2.87 -4.11 -7.51
N HIS A 85 2.51 -2.83 -7.53
CA HIS A 85 3.42 -1.70 -7.65
C HIS A 85 3.15 -0.72 -6.51
N GLN A 86 4.22 -0.16 -5.94
CA GLN A 86 4.17 0.94 -5.00
C GLN A 86 5.04 2.09 -5.52
N THR A 87 4.50 3.31 -5.46
CA THR A 87 5.30 4.55 -5.52
C THR A 87 5.14 5.27 -4.19
N TRP A 88 6.23 5.43 -3.46
CA TRP A 88 6.33 6.26 -2.24
C TRP A 88 6.98 7.60 -2.56
N VAL A 89 6.46 8.66 -1.96
CA VAL A 89 7.02 10.02 -1.99
C VAL A 89 6.99 10.67 -0.62
N ASP A 90 7.89 11.62 -0.36
CA ASP A 90 7.91 12.35 0.91
C ASP A 90 8.22 13.84 0.80
N ASN A 91 8.03 14.55 1.91
CA ASN A 91 8.25 15.99 2.03
C ASN A 91 9.74 16.40 2.09
N GLN A 92 10.66 15.46 1.87
CA GLN A 92 12.10 15.69 1.72
C GLN A 92 12.57 15.47 0.27
N GLY A 93 11.64 15.16 -0.65
CA GLY A 93 11.94 14.89 -2.06
C GLY A 93 12.37 13.44 -2.32
N GLY A 94 12.12 12.53 -1.38
CA GLY A 94 12.33 11.10 -1.55
C GLY A 94 11.35 10.51 -2.56
N LEU A 95 11.84 9.55 -3.35
CA LEU A 95 11.07 8.72 -4.27
C LEU A 95 11.55 7.27 -4.11
N LEU A 96 10.61 6.35 -3.94
CA LEU A 96 10.88 4.92 -3.96
C LEU A 96 9.82 4.21 -4.80
N GLN A 97 10.26 3.44 -5.77
CA GLN A 97 9.39 2.67 -6.65
C GLN A 97 9.70 1.18 -6.47
N LEU A 98 8.68 0.39 -6.18
CA LEU A 98 8.81 -1.03 -5.86
C LEU A 98 7.78 -1.84 -6.63
N ASP A 99 8.16 -3.04 -7.03
CA ASP A 99 7.30 -4.01 -7.70
C ASP A 99 7.38 -5.37 -7.00
N GLY A 100 6.31 -6.14 -7.03
CA GLY A 100 6.30 -7.48 -6.44
C GLY A 100 4.90 -8.05 -6.28
N GLY A 101 4.64 -8.68 -5.14
CA GLY A 101 3.35 -9.30 -4.89
C GLY A 101 3.28 -10.08 -3.59
N LEU A 102 2.15 -10.76 -3.40
CA LEU A 102 1.92 -11.58 -2.22
C LEU A 102 2.76 -12.86 -2.27
N GLN A 103 3.58 -13.08 -1.24
CA GLN A 103 4.47 -14.23 -1.09
C GLN A 103 4.32 -14.79 0.32
N ASN A 104 3.89 -16.04 0.45
CA ASN A 104 3.75 -16.73 1.75
C ASN A 104 2.94 -15.92 2.80
N GLY A 105 1.90 -15.21 2.36
CA GLY A 105 1.04 -14.39 3.23
C GLY A 105 1.55 -12.98 3.53
N ALA A 106 2.75 -12.60 3.06
CA ALA A 106 3.27 -11.25 3.16
C ALA A 106 3.23 -10.54 1.80
N MET A 107 2.95 -9.24 1.77
CA MET A 107 3.19 -8.44 0.58
C MET A 107 4.68 -8.13 0.51
N VAL A 108 5.38 -8.52 -0.57
CA VAL A 108 6.82 -8.32 -0.70
C VAL A 108 7.10 -7.58 -2.01
N LEU A 109 7.65 -6.38 -1.90
CA LEU A 109 7.96 -5.50 -3.03
C LEU A 109 9.45 -5.15 -3.03
N GLU A 110 10.04 -5.06 -4.22
CA GLU A 110 11.46 -4.76 -4.42
C GLU A 110 11.67 -3.71 -5.51
N GLY A 111 12.76 -2.96 -5.42
CA GLY A 111 13.12 -1.96 -6.42
C GLY A 111 14.46 -1.30 -6.14
N MET A 112 15.08 -0.74 -7.17
CA MET A 112 16.30 0.04 -7.02
C MET A 112 15.96 1.43 -6.51
N ALA A 113 16.73 1.94 -5.55
CA ALA A 113 16.60 3.30 -5.05
C ALA A 113 17.97 3.98 -4.98
N PHE A 114 18.03 5.23 -5.44
CA PHE A 114 19.22 6.06 -5.33
C PHE A 114 19.45 6.48 -3.87
N ILE A 115 20.64 6.22 -3.36
CA ILE A 115 21.13 6.75 -2.08
C ILE A 115 22.12 7.91 -2.28
N ALA A 116 22.61 8.08 -3.51
CA ALA A 116 23.42 9.18 -4.01
C ALA A 116 23.26 9.25 -5.55
N PRO A 117 23.65 10.34 -6.23
CA PRO A 117 23.41 10.54 -7.67
C PRO A 117 23.80 9.36 -8.57
N ASP A 118 24.90 8.66 -8.22
CA ASP A 118 25.43 7.53 -8.99
C ASP A 118 25.48 6.24 -8.17
N THR A 119 24.68 6.13 -7.11
CA THR A 119 24.67 4.95 -6.25
C THR A 119 23.25 4.53 -5.93
N GLU A 120 22.85 3.42 -6.53
CA GLU A 120 21.59 2.75 -6.21
C GLU A 120 21.84 1.54 -5.31
N ARG A 121 20.82 1.16 -4.55
CA ARG A 121 20.75 -0.13 -3.87
C ARG A 121 19.41 -0.80 -4.14
N LEU A 122 19.44 -2.13 -4.23
CA LEU A 122 18.21 -2.91 -4.23
C LEU A 122 17.59 -2.80 -2.84
N ASN A 123 16.33 -2.39 -2.81
CA ASN A 123 15.50 -2.33 -1.62
C ASN A 123 14.46 -3.43 -1.68
N ARG A 124 14.11 -3.96 -0.51
CA ARG A 124 13.01 -4.89 -0.30
C ARG A 124 12.18 -4.40 0.88
N ILE A 125 10.88 -4.31 0.70
CA ILE A 125 9.95 -4.08 1.81
C ILE A 125 8.96 -5.23 1.86
N SER A 126 8.75 -5.75 3.07
CA SER A 126 7.74 -6.76 3.34
C SER A 126 6.73 -6.25 4.35
N TRP A 127 5.44 -6.51 4.09
CA TRP A 127 4.34 -6.27 5.03
C TRP A 127 3.70 -7.61 5.38
N THR A 128 3.80 -8.00 6.64
CA THR A 128 3.34 -9.29 7.14
C THR A 128 2.23 -9.07 8.17
N PRO A 129 1.01 -9.57 7.93
CA PRO A 129 -0.05 -9.54 8.94
C PRO A 129 0.28 -10.53 10.07
N ASN A 130 0.13 -10.08 11.31
CA ASN A 130 0.27 -10.90 12.51
C ASN A 130 -1.10 -11.42 12.98
N ALA A 131 -1.09 -12.47 13.80
CA ALA A 131 -2.30 -13.11 14.31
C ALA A 131 -3.16 -12.20 15.21
N ASP A 132 -2.58 -11.17 15.81
CA ASP A 132 -3.26 -10.17 16.65
C ASP A 132 -3.86 -9.00 15.85
N GLY A 133 -3.79 -9.05 14.52
CA GLY A 133 -4.25 -8.00 13.62
C GLY A 133 -3.28 -6.82 13.47
N SER A 134 -2.10 -6.87 14.09
CA SER A 134 -1.01 -5.94 13.76
C SER A 134 -0.35 -6.30 12.42
N VAL A 135 0.40 -5.35 11.84
CA VAL A 135 1.21 -5.60 10.63
C VAL A 135 2.66 -5.27 10.94
N ARG A 136 3.59 -6.17 10.59
CA ARG A 136 5.02 -5.87 10.60
C ARG A 136 5.44 -5.38 9.23
N GLN A 137 6.09 -4.23 9.17
CA GLN A 137 6.80 -3.75 7.99
C GLN A 137 8.30 -3.95 8.21
N HIS A 138 8.96 -4.65 7.30
CA HIS A 138 10.42 -4.79 7.34
C HIS A 138 11.01 -4.31 6.02
N TRP A 139 11.70 -3.16 6.07
CA TRP A 139 12.42 -2.56 4.96
C TRP A 139 13.91 -2.84 5.10
N GLN A 140 14.48 -3.41 4.05
CA GLN A 140 15.89 -3.74 3.92
C GLN A 140 16.48 -3.19 2.61
N TYR A 141 17.79 -2.99 2.59
CA TYR A 141 18.57 -2.86 1.34
C TYR A 141 19.63 -3.94 1.26
N GLN A 142 20.10 -4.22 0.04
CA GLN A 142 21.21 -5.14 -0.21
C GLN A 142 22.55 -4.38 -0.36
N GLU A 143 23.57 -4.83 0.35
CA GLU A 143 24.95 -4.37 0.18
C GLU A 143 25.60 -5.00 -1.06
N PRO A 144 26.71 -4.42 -1.60
CA PRO A 144 27.45 -5.02 -2.70
C PRO A 144 27.95 -6.45 -2.42
N SER A 145 28.12 -6.82 -1.15
CA SER A 145 28.45 -8.18 -0.70
C SER A 145 27.32 -9.19 -0.92
N GLY A 146 26.09 -8.72 -1.18
CA GLY A 146 24.87 -9.53 -1.22
C GLY A 146 24.13 -9.61 0.13
N GLU A 147 24.71 -9.07 1.21
CA GLU A 147 24.09 -9.07 2.54
C GLU A 147 22.90 -8.09 2.59
N TRP A 148 21.81 -8.49 3.26
CA TRP A 148 20.66 -7.62 3.51
C TRP A 148 20.79 -6.89 4.85
N LYS A 149 20.65 -5.57 4.84
CA LYS A 149 20.66 -4.71 6.03
C LYS A 149 19.29 -4.08 6.25
N THR A 150 18.85 -4.04 7.51
CA THR A 150 17.60 -3.40 7.89
C THR A 150 17.72 -1.87 7.85
N VAL A 151 16.81 -1.23 7.11
CA VAL A 151 16.56 0.22 7.16
C VAL A 151 15.56 0.53 8.27
N PHE A 152 14.45 -0.22 8.29
CA PHE A 152 13.37 -0.02 9.23
C PHE A 152 12.66 -1.35 9.53
N ASP A 153 12.32 -1.57 10.79
CA ASP A 153 11.52 -2.69 11.25
C ASP A 153 10.44 -2.14 12.18
N GLY A 154 9.23 -2.02 11.62
CA GLY A 154 8.12 -1.31 12.21
C GLY A 154 6.94 -2.22 12.52
N LEU A 155 6.32 -2.02 13.67
CA LEU A 155 5.10 -2.69 14.08
C LEU A 155 3.92 -1.73 14.04
N TYR A 156 2.93 -2.01 13.20
CA TYR A 156 1.72 -1.24 13.03
C TYR A 156 0.66 -1.80 13.96
N LYS A 157 0.22 -1.01 14.96
CA LYS A 157 -0.90 -1.36 15.82
C LYS A 157 -2.10 -0.47 15.52
N ARG A 158 -3.28 -1.07 15.44
CA ARG A 158 -4.53 -0.36 15.18
C ARG A 158 -4.71 0.77 16.18
N ARG A 159 -5.06 1.96 15.70
CA ARG A 159 -5.61 3.00 16.58
C ARG A 159 -7.03 2.57 16.96
N GLN A 160 -7.31 2.57 18.26
CA GLN A 160 -8.68 2.44 18.73
C GLN A 160 -9.42 3.74 18.42
N GLN A 161 -10.62 3.64 17.86
CA GLN A 161 -11.55 4.75 17.72
C GLN A 161 -12.20 5.05 19.07
#